data_AF-A0A966YHD7-F1
#
_entry.id   AF-A0A966YHD7-F1
#
_cell.length_a   1.000
_cell.length_b   1.000
_cell.length_c   1.000
_cell.angle_alpha   90.00
_cell.angle_beta   90.00
_cell.angle_gamma   90.00
#
_symmetry.space_group_name_H-M   'P 1'
#
loop_
_entity.id
_entity.type
_entity.pdbx_description
1 polymer ?
#
loop_
_entity_poly.entity_id
_entity_poly.type
_entity_poly.pdbx_seq_one_letter_code
_entity_poly.pdbx_strand_id
1 'polypeptide(L)'
;MLPLPETAAVYAMTMRVGERVIRAVVQEKQQARKTFEKARSEGRKAALTEQFRANLFYQQVANIGPGEQIMVEIKLLQQADYDQGSFSLRFPMTLTPRFVPDRPQSEFVITPGRYGWAAPTDQVSEAHLLSPDMQAANGRVINPVEISAKLNVGMELREIASAYHQIRVMRHDAEYDIGLVDGPVAGQVVA
;
A
#
# COMPACT_ATOMS: atom_id res chain seq x y z
N MET A 1 -0.49 -1.96 5.88
CA MET A 1 0.82 -1.90 5.20
C MET A 1 0.56 -1.70 3.72
N LEU A 2 1.37 -0.91 3.04
CA LEU A 2 1.21 -0.67 1.60
C LEU A 2 2.51 -1.04 0.87
N PRO A 3 2.51 -2.08 0.03
CA PRO A 3 3.62 -2.30 -0.89
C PRO A 3 3.64 -1.17 -1.92
N LEU A 4 4.83 -0.63 -2.19
CA LEU A 4 5.03 0.35 -3.26
C LEU A 4 6.22 -0.07 -4.10
N PRO A 5 6.25 0.30 -5.39
CA PRO A 5 7.45 0.14 -6.22
C PRO A 5 8.63 0.89 -5.59
N GLU A 6 9.83 0.32 -5.70
CA GLU A 6 11.05 0.95 -5.14
C GLU A 6 11.38 2.27 -5.82
N THR A 7 10.94 2.45 -7.06
CA THR A 7 11.09 3.67 -7.85
C THR A 7 9.98 4.69 -7.60
N ALA A 8 9.00 4.39 -6.74
CA ALA A 8 7.91 5.28 -6.42
C ALA A 8 8.22 6.18 -5.21
N ALA A 9 7.87 7.46 -5.32
CA ALA A 9 7.96 8.43 -4.24
C ALA A 9 6.56 8.88 -3.81
N VAL A 10 6.23 8.68 -2.53
CA VAL A 10 5.00 9.23 -1.94
C VAL A 10 5.21 10.72 -1.65
N TYR A 11 4.39 11.58 -2.25
CA TYR A 11 4.49 13.03 -2.07
C TYR A 11 3.28 13.66 -1.37
N ALA A 12 2.15 12.97 -1.31
CA ALA A 12 0.99 13.44 -0.54
C ALA A 12 0.21 12.27 0.05
N MET A 13 -0.40 12.53 1.20
CA MET A 13 -1.34 11.62 1.83
C MET A 13 -2.46 12.44 2.48
N THR A 14 -3.70 12.03 2.24
CA THR A 14 -4.89 12.58 2.88
C THR A 14 -5.65 11.44 3.51
N MET A 15 -5.98 11.57 4.79
CA MET A 15 -6.86 10.65 5.49
C MET A 15 -8.16 11.34 5.84
N ARG A 16 -9.28 10.65 5.60
CA ARG A 16 -10.59 11.05 6.08
C ARG A 16 -11.07 10.04 7.11
N VAL A 17 -11.43 10.51 8.30
CA VAL A 17 -11.97 9.69 9.40
C VAL A 17 -13.29 10.30 9.87
N GLY A 18 -14.40 9.66 9.50
CA GLY A 18 -15.73 10.27 9.61
C GLY A 18 -15.79 11.59 8.85
N GLU A 19 -16.08 12.68 9.56
CA GLU A 19 -16.16 14.03 8.98
C GLU A 19 -14.80 14.75 8.91
N ARG A 20 -13.76 14.23 9.56
CA ARG A 20 -12.47 14.92 9.68
C ARG A 20 -11.54 14.55 8.55
N VAL A 21 -10.99 15.56 7.88
CA VAL A 21 -9.93 15.42 6.87
C VAL A 21 -8.59 15.82 7.48
N ILE A 22 -7.60 14.93 7.37
CA ILE A 22 -6.23 15.08 7.87
C ILE A 22 -5.32 15.05 6.65
N ARG A 23 -4.65 16.17 6.36
CA ARG A 23 -3.63 16.25 5.32
C ARG A 23 -2.26 16.03 5.94
N ALA A 24 -1.52 15.06 5.43
CA ALA A 24 -0.18 14.76 5.91
C ALA A 24 0.78 15.90 5.54
N VAL A 25 1.73 16.14 6.44
CA VAL A 25 2.87 17.03 6.20
C VAL A 25 4.12 16.16 6.22
N VAL A 26 4.92 16.25 5.16
CA VAL A 26 6.19 15.52 5.07
C VAL A 26 7.15 16.10 6.11
N GLN A 27 7.71 15.22 6.94
CA GLN A 27 8.66 15.55 7.99
C GLN A 27 9.77 14.50 8.02
N GLU A 28 10.89 14.84 8.65
CA GLU A 28 11.89 13.84 9.04
C GLU A 28 11.23 12.75 9.90
N LYS A 29 11.66 11.50 9.75
CA LYS A 29 10.99 10.32 10.29
C LYS A 29 10.77 10.39 11.80
N GLN A 30 11.79 10.77 12.57
CA GLN A 30 11.66 10.89 14.03
C GLN A 30 10.75 12.04 14.43
N GLN A 31 10.80 13.16 13.70
CA GLN A 31 9.91 14.29 13.92
C GLN A 31 8.44 13.93 13.62
N ALA A 32 8.18 13.19 12.55
CA ALA A 32 6.84 12.70 12.21
C ALA A 32 6.28 11.80 13.32
N ARG A 33 7.11 10.87 13.83
CA ARG A 33 6.76 9.99 14.96
C ARG A 33 6.40 10.77 16.22
N LYS A 34 7.24 11.74 16.62
CA LYS A 34 6.97 12.59 17.79
C LYS A 34 5.66 13.37 17.65
N THR A 35 5.42 13.94 16.47
CA THR A 35 4.19 14.69 16.18
C THR A 35 2.96 13.78 16.27
N PHE A 36 3.04 12.59 15.70
CA PHE A 36 1.98 11.58 15.77
C PHE A 36 1.70 11.13 17.21
N GLU A 37 2.74 10.76 17.95
CA GLU A 37 2.61 10.28 19.33
C GLU A 37 2.01 11.33 20.26
N LYS A 38 2.43 12.59 20.13
CA LYS A 38 1.84 13.71 20.85
C LYS A 38 0.35 13.84 20.54
N ALA A 39 -0.01 13.90 19.26
CA ALA A 39 -1.41 14.01 18.85
C ALA A 39 -2.27 12.82 19.33
N ARG A 40 -1.71 11.60 19.28
CA ARG A 40 -2.33 10.38 19.82
C ARG A 40 -2.59 10.50 21.32
N SER A 41 -1.59 10.90 22.11
CA SER A 41 -1.70 11.03 23.56
C SER A 41 -2.70 12.09 24.00
N GLU A 42 -2.90 13.12 23.19
CA GLU A 42 -3.87 14.19 23.42
C GLU A 42 -5.29 13.83 22.95
N GLY A 43 -5.53 12.56 22.55
CA GLY A 43 -6.84 12.09 22.11
C GLY A 43 -7.25 12.58 20.70
N ARG A 44 -6.33 13.18 19.94
CA ARG A 44 -6.63 13.68 18.59
C ARG A 44 -6.62 12.53 17.59
N LYS A 45 -7.52 12.58 16.60
CA LYS A 45 -7.41 11.76 15.39
C LYS A 45 -6.12 12.13 14.65
N ALA A 46 -5.24 11.16 14.46
CA ALA A 46 -3.94 11.37 13.85
C ALA A 46 -3.60 10.22 12.89
N ALA A 47 -2.80 10.52 11.88
CA ALA A 47 -2.22 9.54 10.97
C ALA A 47 -0.70 9.71 10.88
N LEU A 48 -0.02 8.59 10.70
CA LEU A 48 1.38 8.53 10.35
C LEU A 48 1.53 7.62 9.14
N THR A 49 2.22 8.09 8.10
CA THR A 49 2.72 7.25 7.01
C THR A 49 4.24 7.38 7.01
N GLU A 50 4.94 6.26 7.11
CA GLU A 50 6.40 6.24 7.08
C GLU A 50 6.93 5.12 6.20
N GLN A 51 8.05 5.40 5.55
CA GLN A 51 8.79 4.38 4.83
C GLN A 51 9.42 3.41 5.84
N PHE A 52 9.11 2.12 5.67
CA PHE A 52 9.62 1.05 6.51
C PHE A 52 10.79 0.31 5.86
N ARG A 53 10.66 0.00 4.57
CA ARG A 53 11.72 -0.50 3.67
C ARG A 53 11.57 0.18 2.31
N ALA A 54 12.53 -0.03 1.40
CA ALA A 54 12.52 0.55 0.05
C ALA A 54 11.15 0.39 -0.66
N ASN A 55 10.56 -0.80 -0.59
CA ASN A 55 9.28 -1.15 -1.22
C ASN A 55 8.08 -1.23 -0.26
N LEU A 56 8.18 -0.68 0.95
CA LEU A 56 7.16 -0.91 1.98
C LEU A 56 6.91 0.31 2.86
N PHE A 57 5.66 0.74 2.88
CA PHE A 57 5.19 1.83 3.73
C PHE A 57 4.28 1.31 4.84
N TYR A 58 4.52 1.83 6.05
CA TYR A 58 3.69 1.56 7.21
C TYR A 58 2.76 2.74 7.46
N GLN A 59 1.51 2.44 7.81
CA GLN A 59 0.50 3.44 8.11
C GLN A 59 -0.13 3.15 9.46
N GLN A 60 -0.20 4.17 10.30
CA GLN A 60 -0.86 4.12 11.60
C GLN A 60 -1.93 5.19 11.68
N VAL A 61 -3.05 4.84 12.29
CA VAL A 61 -4.15 5.75 12.56
C VAL A 61 -4.51 5.62 14.03
N ALA A 62 -4.71 6.76 14.70
CA ALA A 62 -5.01 6.82 16.12
C ALA A 62 -6.40 7.41 16.38
N ASN A 63 -7.01 7.00 17.50
CA ASN A 63 -8.23 7.56 18.07
C ASN A 63 -9.44 7.52 17.11
N ILE A 64 -9.63 6.39 16.43
CA ILE A 64 -10.78 6.12 15.56
C ILE A 64 -11.98 5.76 16.44
N GLY A 65 -13.10 6.44 16.24
CA GLY A 65 -14.35 6.14 16.94
C GLY A 65 -15.00 4.84 16.44
N PRO A 66 -15.80 4.15 17.28
CA PRO A 66 -16.56 2.97 16.84
C PRO A 66 -17.45 3.30 15.63
N GLY A 67 -17.41 2.45 14.61
CA GLY A 67 -18.23 2.60 13.39
C GLY A 67 -17.74 3.66 12.40
N GLU A 68 -16.65 4.37 12.68
CA GLU A 68 -16.12 5.37 11.75
C GLU A 68 -15.47 4.73 10.53
N GLN A 69 -15.80 5.26 9.35
CA GLN A 69 -15.12 4.91 8.12
C GLN A 69 -13.82 5.70 7.98
N ILE A 70 -12.79 5.01 7.49
CA ILE A 70 -11.48 5.57 7.19
C ILE A 70 -11.26 5.46 5.69
N MET A 71 -10.94 6.57 5.06
CA MET A 71 -10.46 6.62 3.68
C MET A 71 -9.05 7.19 3.68
N VAL A 72 -8.13 6.50 3.03
CA VAL A 72 -6.74 6.92 2.88
C VAL A 72 -6.47 7.13 1.40
N GLU A 73 -6.18 8.36 1.02
CA GLU A 73 -5.70 8.74 -0.30
C GLU A 73 -4.19 8.94 -0.23
N ILE A 74 -3.46 8.29 -1.12
CA ILE A 74 -2.01 8.41 -1.24
C ILE A 74 -1.70 8.80 -2.68
N LYS A 75 -0.88 9.84 -2.85
CA LYS A 75 -0.39 10.24 -4.16
C LYS A 75 1.08 9.91 -4.25
N LEU A 76 1.42 9.21 -5.32
CA LEU A 76 2.77 8.78 -5.63
C LEU A 76 3.18 9.29 -7.00
N LEU A 77 4.49 9.45 -7.17
CA LEU A 77 5.15 9.65 -8.44
C LEU A 77 6.00 8.42 -8.71
N GLN A 78 5.90 7.85 -9.91
CA GLN A 78 6.71 6.71 -10.33
C GLN A 78 7.14 6.92 -11.78
N GLN A 79 8.40 6.62 -12.08
CA GLN A 79 8.88 6.55 -13.45
C GLN A 79 8.44 5.23 -14.08
N ALA A 80 7.88 5.30 -15.29
CA ALA A 80 7.62 4.11 -16.10
C ALA A 80 8.94 3.57 -16.66
N ASP A 81 9.09 2.24 -16.65
CA ASP A 81 10.25 1.57 -17.23
C ASP A 81 10.12 1.57 -18.75
N TYR A 82 11.23 1.80 -19.45
CA TYR A 82 11.28 1.79 -20.92
C TYR A 82 12.34 0.81 -21.38
N ASP A 83 11.95 -0.13 -22.23
CA ASP A 83 12.85 -1.08 -22.88
C ASP A 83 12.39 -1.35 -24.31
N GLN A 84 13.31 -1.26 -25.27
CA GLN A 84 13.11 -1.60 -26.69
C GLN A 84 11.79 -1.08 -27.33
N GLY A 85 11.37 0.14 -27.00
CA GLY A 85 10.16 0.73 -27.57
C GLY A 85 8.87 0.46 -26.79
N SER A 86 8.95 -0.24 -25.65
CA SER A 86 7.83 -0.54 -24.78
C SER A 86 7.97 0.17 -23.44
N PHE A 87 6.90 0.82 -23.00
CA PHE A 87 6.77 1.32 -21.63
C PHE A 87 6.06 0.30 -20.77
N SER A 88 6.52 0.11 -19.53
CA SER A 88 5.88 -0.75 -18.56
C SER A 88 5.77 -0.09 -17.19
N LEU A 89 4.68 -0.40 -16.49
CA LEU A 89 4.41 0.05 -15.14
C LEU A 89 3.90 -1.14 -14.33
N ARG A 90 4.54 -1.40 -13.18
CA ARG A 90 4.12 -2.45 -12.26
C ARG A 90 3.73 -1.86 -10.92
N PHE A 91 2.49 -2.11 -10.50
CA PHE A 91 2.01 -1.75 -9.17
C PHE A 91 1.82 -3.02 -8.32
N PRO A 92 2.55 -3.20 -7.20
CA PRO A 92 2.41 -4.36 -6.36
C PRO A 92 1.09 -4.30 -5.58
N MET A 93 0.29 -5.35 -5.69
CA MET A 93 -1.01 -5.43 -5.00
C MET A 93 -0.96 -6.32 -3.76
N THR A 94 -0.07 -7.31 -3.75
CA THR A 94 0.07 -8.27 -2.65
C THR A 94 1.43 -8.14 -1.96
N LEU A 95 1.48 -8.57 -0.70
CA LEU A 95 2.70 -8.81 0.04
C LEU A 95 2.83 -10.31 0.22
N THR A 96 3.90 -10.91 -0.30
CA THR A 96 4.21 -12.31 -0.04
C THR A 96 4.87 -12.47 1.33
N PRO A 97 4.65 -13.59 2.04
CA PRO A 97 5.34 -13.87 3.29
C PRO A 97 6.85 -13.74 3.07
N ARG A 98 7.52 -12.93 3.88
CA ARG A 98 8.97 -12.84 3.83
C ARG A 98 9.57 -13.95 4.68
N PHE A 99 10.62 -14.56 4.15
CA PHE A 99 11.43 -15.48 4.92
C PHE A 99 12.08 -14.72 6.09
N VAL A 100 11.89 -15.24 7.30
CA VAL A 100 12.52 -14.74 8.52
C VAL A 100 13.54 -15.80 8.95
N PRO A 101 14.85 -15.59 8.70
CA PRO A 101 15.88 -16.52 9.13
C PRO A 101 16.02 -16.54 10.66
N ASP A 102 16.56 -17.66 11.15
CA ASP A 102 16.94 -17.95 12.54
C ASP A 102 15.81 -18.23 13.54
N ARG A 103 16.22 -18.62 14.75
CA ARG A 103 15.32 -18.92 15.86
C ARG A 103 14.74 -17.62 16.42
N PRO A 104 13.43 -17.59 16.72
CA PRO A 104 12.80 -16.44 17.35
C PRO A 104 13.41 -16.16 18.72
N GLN A 105 13.53 -14.89 19.07
CA GLN A 105 13.90 -14.49 20.43
C GLN A 105 12.81 -15.01 21.38
N SER A 106 13.20 -15.87 22.31
CA SER A 106 12.31 -16.76 23.08
C SER A 106 11.28 -16.06 23.98
N GLU A 107 11.35 -14.73 24.11
CA GLU A 107 10.50 -13.95 25.02
C GLU A 107 9.48 -13.04 24.30
N PHE A 108 9.44 -13.02 22.96
CA PHE A 108 8.51 -12.15 22.25
C PHE A 108 7.10 -12.77 22.12
N VAL A 109 6.12 -12.17 22.80
CA VAL A 109 4.70 -12.54 22.67
C VAL A 109 4.07 -11.78 21.50
N ILE A 110 3.68 -12.53 20.46
CA ILE A 110 2.90 -11.98 19.35
C ILE A 110 1.51 -11.61 19.86
N THR A 111 1.16 -10.32 19.73
CA THR A 111 -0.17 -9.81 20.09
C THR A 111 -1.00 -9.66 18.82
N PRO A 112 -2.09 -10.44 18.64
CA PRO A 112 -2.97 -10.35 17.48
C PRO A 112 -3.47 -8.92 17.26
N GLY A 113 -3.49 -8.47 16.01
CA GLY A 113 -3.95 -7.12 15.63
C GLY A 113 -2.97 -5.98 15.92
N ARG A 114 -1.89 -6.23 16.67
CA ARG A 114 -0.78 -5.27 16.86
C ARG A 114 0.44 -5.63 16.03
N TYR A 115 0.70 -6.92 15.87
CA TYR A 115 1.85 -7.47 15.17
C TYR A 115 1.41 -8.56 14.19
N GLY A 116 2.28 -8.81 13.21
CA GLY A 116 2.21 -9.93 12.29
C GLY A 116 2.57 -11.27 12.93
N TRP A 117 2.50 -12.35 12.15
CA TRP A 117 2.63 -13.74 12.61
C TRP A 117 4.05 -14.19 12.94
N ALA A 118 5.10 -13.45 12.58
CA ALA A 118 6.49 -13.82 12.86
C ALA A 118 7.03 -13.12 14.11
N ALA A 119 7.76 -13.84 14.96
CA ALA A 119 8.49 -13.24 16.07
C ALA A 119 9.83 -12.62 15.61
N PRO A 120 10.34 -11.58 16.28
CA PRO A 120 11.69 -11.04 16.07
C PRO A 120 12.77 -12.13 16.11
N THR A 121 13.77 -11.99 15.25
CA THR A 121 15.02 -12.77 15.29
C THR A 121 16.20 -11.83 15.39
N ASP A 122 17.40 -12.36 15.66
CA ASP A 122 18.62 -11.56 15.75
C ASP A 122 18.98 -10.90 14.40
N GLN A 123 18.68 -11.57 13.29
CA GLN A 123 18.85 -11.00 11.95
C GLN A 123 17.72 -10.06 11.55
N VAL A 124 16.50 -10.30 12.03
CA VAL A 124 15.30 -9.55 11.66
C VAL A 124 14.52 -9.17 12.92
N SER A 125 15.03 -8.17 13.64
CA SER A 125 14.41 -7.67 14.87
C SER A 125 12.98 -7.14 14.67
N GLU A 126 12.65 -6.72 13.45
CA GLU A 126 11.34 -6.19 13.07
C GLU A 126 10.46 -7.21 12.33
N ALA A 127 10.74 -8.52 12.42
CA ALA A 127 9.99 -9.57 11.72
C ALA A 127 8.47 -9.50 11.98
N HIS A 128 8.11 -9.17 13.22
CA HIS A 128 6.74 -8.96 13.68
C HIS A 128 6.02 -7.77 13.02
N LEU A 129 6.73 -6.83 12.40
CA LEU A 129 6.14 -5.74 11.60
C LEU A 129 6.12 -6.04 10.10
N LEU A 130 6.87 -7.04 9.66
CA LEU A 130 7.05 -7.41 8.25
C LEU A 130 6.16 -8.56 7.79
N SER A 131 5.42 -9.17 8.71
CA SER A 131 4.74 -10.45 8.50
C SER A 131 3.24 -10.30 8.70
N PRO A 132 2.55 -9.44 7.92
CA PRO A 132 1.12 -9.19 8.13
C PRO A 132 0.33 -10.49 8.10
N ASP A 133 -0.72 -10.57 8.93
CA ASP A 133 -1.62 -11.71 8.91
C ASP A 133 -2.22 -11.86 7.51
N MET A 134 -2.00 -13.02 6.90
CA MET A 134 -2.55 -13.36 5.60
C MET A 134 -3.77 -14.25 5.81
N GLN A 135 -4.89 -13.85 5.24
CA GLN A 135 -6.07 -14.71 5.20
C GLN A 135 -5.93 -15.65 4.00
N ALA A 136 -6.12 -16.95 4.25
CA ALA A 136 -6.15 -17.94 3.17
C ALA A 136 -7.33 -17.65 2.23
N ALA A 137 -7.11 -17.83 0.93
CA ALA A 137 -8.14 -17.65 -0.08
C ALA A 137 -9.28 -18.67 0.16
N ASN A 138 -10.43 -18.19 0.62
CA ASN A 138 -11.63 -19.01 0.89
C ASN A 138 -12.74 -18.79 -0.15
N GLY A 139 -12.37 -18.33 -1.35
CA GLY A 139 -13.30 -18.00 -2.43
C GLY A 139 -14.01 -16.64 -2.28
N ARG A 140 -13.85 -15.91 -1.16
CA ARG A 140 -14.29 -14.52 -1.05
C ARG A 140 -13.20 -13.57 -1.54
N VAL A 141 -13.62 -12.52 -2.27
CA VAL A 141 -12.74 -11.39 -2.59
C VAL A 141 -12.46 -10.64 -1.29
N ILE A 142 -11.26 -10.84 -0.74
CA ILE A 142 -10.76 -10.12 0.42
C ILE A 142 -9.98 -8.91 -0.12
N ASN A 143 -10.23 -7.72 0.43
CA ASN A 143 -9.62 -6.47 -0.01
C ASN A 143 -9.78 -6.26 -1.53
N PRO A 144 -11.01 -6.02 -2.02
CA PRO A 144 -11.24 -5.78 -3.44
C PRO A 144 -10.44 -4.56 -3.91
N VAL A 145 -9.79 -4.71 -5.06
CA VAL A 145 -8.99 -3.66 -5.68
C VAL A 145 -9.59 -3.34 -7.03
N GLU A 146 -9.89 -2.06 -7.21
CA GLU A 146 -10.24 -1.50 -8.50
C GLU A 146 -9.03 -0.76 -9.06
N ILE A 147 -8.73 -0.97 -10.34
CA ILE A 147 -7.64 -0.30 -11.03
C ILE A 147 -8.23 0.40 -12.24
N SER A 148 -7.97 1.70 -12.32
CA SER A 148 -8.20 2.50 -13.50
C SER A 148 -6.94 3.30 -13.82
N ALA A 149 -6.71 3.55 -15.11
CA ALA A 149 -5.62 4.38 -15.56
C ALA A 149 -6.08 5.27 -16.71
N LYS A 150 -5.62 6.52 -16.68
CA LYS A 150 -5.73 7.47 -17.79
C LYS A 150 -4.34 7.64 -18.38
N LEU A 151 -4.19 7.32 -19.65
CA LEU A 151 -2.91 7.33 -20.33
C LEU A 151 -2.92 8.36 -21.45
N ASN A 152 -2.08 9.38 -21.30
CA ASN A 152 -1.79 10.37 -22.34
C ASN A 152 -0.28 10.39 -22.57
N VAL A 153 0.14 9.74 -23.66
CA VAL A 153 1.57 9.59 -24.02
C VAL A 153 2.00 10.56 -25.11
N GLY A 154 1.09 11.41 -25.62
CA GLY A 154 1.39 12.35 -26.71
C GLY A 154 1.67 11.71 -28.07
N MET A 155 1.49 10.39 -28.20
CA MET A 155 1.71 9.61 -29.43
C MET A 155 0.73 8.44 -29.52
N GLU A 156 0.57 7.88 -30.71
CA GLU A 156 -0.27 6.68 -30.88
C GLU A 156 0.47 5.43 -30.38
N LEU A 157 -0.24 4.63 -29.57
CA LEU A 157 0.28 3.37 -29.05
C LEU A 157 -0.12 2.23 -29.98
N ARG A 158 0.87 1.39 -30.35
CA ARG A 158 0.63 0.16 -31.12
C ARG A 158 -0.26 -0.83 -30.34
N GLU A 159 0.00 -0.94 -29.04
CA GLU A 159 -0.66 -1.90 -28.16
C GLU A 159 -0.69 -1.37 -26.73
N ILE A 160 -1.77 -1.70 -26.02
CA ILE A 160 -1.90 -1.56 -24.57
C ILE A 160 -2.33 -2.93 -24.05
N ALA A 161 -1.50 -3.54 -23.21
CA ALA A 161 -1.73 -4.88 -22.67
C ALA A 161 -1.43 -4.93 -21.17
N SER A 162 -1.97 -5.96 -20.52
CA SER A 162 -1.75 -6.23 -19.09
C SER A 162 -1.42 -7.71 -18.93
N ALA A 163 -0.32 -8.01 -18.23
CA ALA A 163 0.14 -9.38 -18.01
C ALA A 163 -0.67 -10.13 -16.93
N TYR A 164 -1.37 -9.42 -16.05
CA TYR A 164 -1.96 -10.00 -14.84
C TYR A 164 -3.48 -9.96 -14.80
N HIS A 165 -4.10 -9.02 -15.51
CA HIS A 165 -5.56 -8.84 -15.49
C HIS A 165 -6.07 -8.50 -16.89
N GLN A 166 -7.27 -8.97 -17.23
CA GLN A 166 -7.94 -8.53 -18.44
C GLN A 166 -8.36 -7.06 -18.30
N ILE A 167 -8.01 -6.27 -19.31
CA ILE A 167 -8.28 -4.83 -19.33
C ILE A 167 -9.23 -4.46 -20.47
N ARG A 168 -10.10 -3.50 -20.17
CA ARG A 168 -10.85 -2.75 -21.17
C ARG A 168 -10.10 -1.46 -21.44
N VAL A 169 -9.92 -1.13 -22.72
CA VAL A 169 -9.27 0.09 -23.17
C VAL A 169 -10.27 0.88 -24.01
N MET A 170 -10.53 2.11 -23.64
CA MET A 170 -11.36 3.06 -24.39
C MET A 170 -10.48 4.24 -24.81
N ARG A 171 -10.53 4.63 -26.07
CA ARG A 171 -9.76 5.76 -26.59
C ARG A 171 -10.67 6.98 -26.74
N HIS A 172 -10.20 8.12 -26.23
CA HIS A 172 -10.82 9.43 -26.37
C HIS A 172 -9.77 10.41 -26.89
N ASP A 173 -9.79 10.68 -28.20
CA ASP A 173 -8.79 11.49 -28.91
C ASP A 173 -7.35 10.97 -28.72
N ALA A 174 -6.56 11.66 -27.87
CA ALA A 174 -5.18 11.34 -27.53
C ALA A 174 -5.02 10.68 -26.13
N GLU A 175 -6.12 10.47 -25.41
CA GLU A 175 -6.16 9.82 -24.10
C GLU A 175 -6.74 8.40 -24.22
N TYR A 176 -6.21 7.48 -23.42
CA TYR A 176 -6.75 6.13 -23.25
C TYR A 176 -7.23 5.95 -21.81
N ASP A 177 -8.50 5.63 -21.64
CA ASP A 177 -9.09 5.20 -20.37
C ASP A 177 -9.00 3.67 -20.28
N ILE A 178 -8.33 3.18 -19.25
CA ILE A 178 -8.08 1.76 -19.00
C ILE A 178 -8.78 1.38 -17.69
N GLY A 179 -9.48 0.24 -17.70
CA GLY A 179 -10.08 -0.33 -16.50
C GLY A 179 -10.08 -1.86 -16.54
N LEU A 180 -10.35 -2.50 -15.41
CA LEU A 180 -10.47 -3.95 -15.32
C LEU A 180 -11.78 -4.42 -15.99
N VAL A 181 -11.72 -5.52 -16.76
CA VAL A 181 -12.93 -6.09 -17.41
C VAL A 181 -13.90 -6.64 -16.37
N ASP A 182 -13.36 -7.37 -15.38
CA ASP A 182 -14.13 -8.10 -14.37
C ASP A 182 -14.54 -7.25 -13.16
N GLY A 183 -14.29 -5.93 -13.20
CA GLY A 183 -14.49 -5.05 -12.06
C GLY A 183 -13.42 -5.25 -10.97
N PRO A 184 -13.76 -5.05 -9.68
CA PRO A 184 -12.81 -5.20 -8.59
C PRO A 184 -12.27 -6.63 -8.45
N VAL A 185 -10.95 -6.77 -8.40
CA VAL A 185 -10.22 -8.04 -8.27
C VAL A 185 -9.67 -8.21 -6.85
N ALA A 186 -9.27 -9.41 -6.46
CA ALA A 186 -8.67 -9.63 -5.14
C ALA A 186 -7.29 -8.97 -5.03
N GLY A 187 -7.07 -8.12 -4.03
CA GLY A 187 -5.76 -7.53 -3.75
C GLY A 187 -4.75 -8.51 -3.15
N GLN A 188 -5.21 -9.64 -2.62
CA GLN A 188 -4.37 -10.69 -2.07
C GLN A 188 -4.75 -12.03 -2.69
N VAL A 189 -3.89 -12.55 -3.56
CA VAL A 189 -3.93 -13.95 -3.98
C VAL A 189 -2.85 -14.66 -3.17
N VAL A 190 -3.27 -15.47 -2.21
CA VAL A 190 -2.39 -16.48 -1.60
C VAL A 190 -2.56 -17.71 -2.47
N ALA A 191 -1.50 -18.10 -3.17
CA ALA A 191 -1.43 -19.38 -3.88
C ALA A 191 -1.27 -20.52 -2.88
#